data_AF-A0A522C4M3-F1
#
_entry.id   AF-A0A522C4M3-F1
#
_cell.length_a   1.000
_cell.length_b   1.000
_cell.length_c   1.000
_cell.angle_alpha   90.00
_cell.angle_beta   90.00
_cell.angle_gamma   90.00
#
_symmetry.space_group_name_H-M   'P 1'
#
loop_
_entity.id
_entity.type
_entity.pdbx_description
1 polymer ?
#
loop_
_entity_poly.entity_id
_entity_poly.type
_entity_poly.pdbx_seq_one_letter_code
_entity_poly.pdbx_strand_id
1 'polypeptide(L)'
;MSPSPGHAAYGEGERLIGPPPGTYDADWVANTARTADPGLPEDVARELAVHAWEHLREIGRLDAPELARRLLAEHPGPGATPASVVAKAAVDFCAAYEVQPS
;
A
#
# COMPACT_ATOMS: atom_id res chain seq x y z
N MET A 1 49.59 -8.56 -5.23
CA MET A 1 48.30 -8.49 -4.51
C MET A 1 47.72 -7.11 -4.75
N SER A 2 46.51 -7.08 -5.32
CA SER A 2 45.83 -5.92 -5.87
C SER A 2 45.51 -4.83 -4.83
N PRO A 3 45.38 -3.57 -5.25
CA PRO A 3 44.86 -2.48 -4.42
C PRO A 3 43.33 -2.59 -4.30
N SER A 4 42.77 -2.31 -3.11
CA SER A 4 41.33 -2.09 -2.94
C SER A 4 41.03 -0.58 -3.01
N PRO A 5 40.24 -0.13 -4.00
CA PRO A 5 39.65 1.20 -3.99
C PRO A 5 38.28 1.13 -3.31
N GLY A 6 38.17 1.67 -2.10
CA GLY A 6 36.88 1.92 -1.45
C GLY A 6 36.31 3.24 -1.95
N HIS A 7 35.71 3.24 -3.14
CA HIS A 7 34.86 4.32 -3.62
C HIS A 7 33.41 3.81 -3.69
N ALA A 8 32.57 4.32 -2.81
CA ALA A 8 31.12 4.47 -3.01
C ALA A 8 30.71 5.60 -2.06
N ALA A 9 30.90 6.86 -2.46
CA ALA A 9 29.87 7.65 -3.12
C ALA A 9 28.57 7.66 -2.29
N TYR A 10 28.47 8.65 -1.41
CA TYR A 10 27.20 9.07 -0.82
C TYR A 10 26.33 9.61 -1.96
N GLY A 11 25.51 8.72 -2.52
CA GLY A 11 24.53 9.05 -3.53
C GLY A 11 23.20 9.42 -2.91
N GLU A 12 22.86 10.70 -3.05
CA GLU A 12 21.52 11.17 -3.42
C GLU A 12 20.46 11.22 -2.29
N GLY A 13 20.05 12.46 -1.98
CA GLY A 13 19.00 12.77 -1.03
C GLY A 13 17.62 12.40 -1.56
N GLU A 14 17.25 11.13 -1.43
CA GLU A 14 15.96 10.60 -1.84
C GLU A 14 15.06 10.35 -0.63
N ARG A 15 13.83 10.86 -0.69
CA ARG A 15 12.83 11.00 0.40
C ARG A 15 12.88 9.91 1.49
N LEU A 16 13.50 10.23 2.62
CA LEU A 16 13.55 9.41 3.85
C LEU A 16 12.24 9.42 4.68
N ILE A 17 11.09 9.67 4.06
CA ILE A 17 9.78 9.63 4.75
C ILE A 17 8.90 8.61 4.04
N GLY A 18 9.40 7.39 3.98
CA GLY A 18 8.65 6.21 3.56
C GLY A 18 8.95 5.06 4.52
N PRO A 19 8.01 4.12 4.69
CA PRO A 19 8.28 2.88 5.42
C PRO A 19 9.51 2.18 4.83
N PRO A 20 10.22 1.34 5.61
CA PRO A 20 11.35 0.57 5.10
C PRO A 20 10.95 -0.19 3.82
N PRO A 21 11.82 -0.24 2.80
CA PRO A 21 11.53 -0.94 1.56
C PRO A 21 11.09 -2.39 1.86
N GLY A 22 10.01 -2.82 1.23
CA GLY A 22 9.41 -4.15 1.45
C GLY A 22 8.39 -4.26 2.58
N THR A 23 8.05 -3.17 3.29
CA THR A 23 7.01 -3.19 4.34
C THR A 23 5.75 -2.45 3.90
N TYR A 24 4.60 -3.11 3.99
CA TYR A 24 3.29 -2.50 3.76
C TYR A 24 2.93 -1.51 4.87
N ASP A 25 2.54 -0.28 4.51
CA ASP A 25 2.13 0.77 5.45
C ASP A 25 0.64 1.09 5.29
N ALA A 26 -0.16 0.52 6.19
CA ALA A 26 -1.61 0.70 6.18
C ALA A 26 -2.04 2.15 6.48
N ASP A 27 -1.27 2.90 7.27
CA ASP A 27 -1.59 4.29 7.59
C ASP A 27 -1.35 5.20 6.39
N TRP A 28 -0.28 4.96 5.62
CA TRP A 28 -0.06 5.63 4.33
C TRP A 28 -1.21 5.34 3.36
N VAL A 29 -1.61 4.06 3.24
CA VAL A 29 -2.69 3.65 2.32
C VAL A 29 -4.02 4.29 2.72
N ALA A 30 -4.37 4.29 4.01
CA ALA A 30 -5.57 4.92 4.53
C ALA A 30 -5.59 6.43 4.25
N ASN A 31 -4.47 7.13 4.48
CA ASN A 31 -4.36 8.57 4.21
C ASN A 31 -4.47 8.89 2.72
N THR A 32 -3.84 8.09 1.86
CA THR A 32 -3.93 8.22 0.40
C THR A 32 -5.36 7.98 -0.09
N ALA A 33 -6.05 6.96 0.44
CA ALA A 33 -7.44 6.68 0.11
C ALA A 33 -8.36 7.84 0.49
N ARG A 34 -8.18 8.44 1.68
CA ARG A 34 -8.93 9.63 2.12
C ARG A 34 -8.62 10.90 1.33
N THR A 35 -7.42 10.99 0.75
CA THR A 35 -7.09 12.09 -0.16
C THR A 35 -7.88 11.96 -1.47
N ALA A 36 -8.11 10.73 -1.93
CA ALA A 36 -8.94 10.44 -3.11
C ALA A 36 -10.45 10.52 -2.82
N ASP A 37 -10.88 10.15 -1.61
CA ASP A 37 -12.25 10.27 -1.12
C ASP A 37 -12.29 10.99 0.24
N PRO A 38 -12.44 12.33 0.26
CA PRO A 38 -12.49 13.10 1.49
C PRO A 38 -13.68 12.76 2.41
N GLY A 39 -14.71 12.08 1.87
CA GLY A 39 -15.87 11.62 2.64
C GLY A 39 -15.63 10.32 3.40
N LEU A 40 -14.52 9.61 3.11
CA LEU A 40 -14.16 8.36 3.75
C LEU A 40 -13.80 8.57 5.23
N PRO A 41 -14.53 7.97 6.19
CA PRO A 41 -14.19 8.04 7.61
C PRO A 41 -12.81 7.44 7.88
N GLU A 42 -12.09 8.03 8.83
CA GLU A 42 -10.72 7.62 9.14
C GLU A 42 -10.63 6.18 9.64
N ASP A 43 -11.47 5.81 10.60
CA ASP A 43 -11.48 4.45 11.16
C ASP A 43 -11.76 3.40 10.08
N VAL A 44 -12.70 3.69 9.18
CA VAL A 44 -13.03 2.83 8.04
C VAL A 44 -11.86 2.72 7.06
N ALA A 45 -11.19 3.83 6.76
CA ALA A 45 -10.02 3.81 5.87
C ALA A 45 -8.89 2.94 6.44
N ARG A 46 -8.62 3.05 7.75
CA ARG A 46 -7.57 2.29 8.43
C ARG A 46 -7.91 0.80 8.52
N GLU A 47 -9.15 0.48 8.88
CA GLU A 47 -9.64 -0.91 8.92
C GLU A 47 -9.49 -1.57 7.54
N LEU A 48 -10.03 -0.94 6.49
CA LEU A 48 -9.93 -1.47 5.12
C LEU A 48 -8.47 -1.57 4.64
N ALA A 49 -7.60 -0.62 5.02
CA ALA A 49 -6.19 -0.64 4.61
C ALA A 49 -5.41 -1.81 5.25
N VAL A 50 -5.75 -2.20 6.48
CA VAL A 50 -5.18 -3.38 7.16
C VAL A 50 -5.64 -4.65 6.45
N HIS A 51 -6.95 -4.82 6.25
CA HIS A 51 -7.50 -5.98 5.55
C HIS A 51 -7.03 -6.06 4.10
N ALA A 52 -6.77 -4.92 3.45
CA ALA A 52 -6.26 -4.90 2.09
C ALA A 52 -4.92 -5.65 1.96
N TRP A 53 -4.06 -5.58 2.97
CA TRP A 53 -2.81 -6.32 2.96
C TRP A 53 -3.01 -7.84 3.07
N GLU A 54 -3.89 -8.27 3.97
CA GLU A 54 -4.24 -9.67 4.15
C GLU A 54 -4.78 -10.25 2.82
N HIS A 55 -5.73 -9.56 2.20
CA HIS A 55 -6.28 -9.95 0.90
C HIS A 55 -5.25 -9.93 -0.22
N LEU A 56 -4.34 -8.96 -0.27
CA LEU A 56 -3.28 -8.93 -1.28
C LEU A 56 -2.39 -10.17 -1.19
N ARG A 57 -2.04 -10.60 0.03
CA ARG A 57 -1.23 -11.82 0.26
C ARG A 57 -1.98 -13.08 -0.17
N GLU A 58 -3.28 -13.16 0.07
CA GLU A 58 -4.11 -14.27 -0.40
C GLU A 58 -4.30 -14.28 -1.92
N ILE A 59 -4.41 -13.11 -2.55
CA ILE A 59 -4.50 -12.96 -4.00
C ILE A 59 -3.15 -13.34 -4.66
N GLY A 60 -2.04 -13.02 -4.00
CA GLY A 60 -0.67 -13.32 -4.47
C GLY A 60 -0.23 -12.47 -5.66
N ARG A 61 -0.96 -11.40 -6.00
CA ARG A 61 -0.63 -10.46 -7.06
C ARG A 61 -1.29 -9.10 -6.81
N LEU A 62 -0.76 -8.06 -7.45
CA LEU A 62 -1.32 -6.71 -7.39
C LEU A 62 -2.53 -6.58 -8.32
N ASP A 63 -3.74 -6.78 -7.76
CA ASP A 63 -5.01 -6.78 -8.49
C ASP A 63 -6.05 -5.93 -7.76
N ALA A 64 -6.13 -4.64 -8.10
CA ALA A 64 -7.02 -3.70 -7.42
C ALA A 64 -8.51 -4.05 -7.60
N PRO A 65 -9.01 -4.47 -8.78
CA PRO A 65 -10.39 -4.91 -8.93
C PRO A 65 -10.76 -6.12 -8.05
N GLU A 66 -9.90 -7.13 -7.99
CA GLU A 66 -10.14 -8.30 -7.13
C GLU A 66 -10.08 -7.92 -5.65
N LEU A 67 -9.10 -7.12 -5.26
CA LEU A 67 -8.99 -6.60 -3.90
C LEU A 67 -10.23 -5.80 -3.47
N ALA A 68 -10.72 -4.92 -4.33
CA ALA A 68 -11.94 -4.14 -4.06
C ALA A 68 -13.16 -5.04 -3.87
N ARG A 69 -13.28 -6.13 -4.64
CA ARG A 69 -14.37 -7.11 -4.48
C ARG A 69 -14.31 -7.83 -3.15
N ARG A 70 -13.11 -8.26 -2.71
CA ARG A 70 -12.94 -8.94 -1.43
C ARG A 70 -13.21 -8.01 -0.25
N LEU A 71 -12.67 -6.79 -0.28
CA LEU A 71 -12.94 -5.77 0.72
C LEU A 71 -14.44 -5.45 0.82
N LEU A 72 -15.14 -5.32 -0.30
CA LEU A 72 -16.59 -5.08 -0.30
C LEU A 72 -17.38 -6.29 0.21
N ALA A 73 -16.93 -7.51 -0.10
CA ALA A 73 -17.60 -8.73 0.34
C ALA A 73 -17.49 -8.93 1.86
N GLU A 74 -16.34 -8.60 2.46
CA GLU A 74 -16.11 -8.69 3.90
C GLU A 74 -16.66 -7.48 4.67
N HIS A 75 -16.50 -6.27 4.12
CA HIS A 75 -16.96 -5.02 4.70
C HIS A 75 -17.97 -4.34 3.76
N PRO A 76 -19.24 -4.80 3.71
CA PRO A 76 -20.25 -4.20 2.83
C PRO A 76 -20.75 -2.83 3.32
N GLY A 77 -20.62 -2.54 4.61
CA GLY A 77 -21.15 -1.32 5.24
C GLY A 77 -20.65 0.00 4.64
N PRO A 78 -19.33 0.17 4.41
CA PRO A 78 -18.76 1.33 3.74
C PRO A 78 -19.22 1.50 2.27
N GLY A 79 -19.59 0.41 1.61
CA GLY A 79 -19.98 0.41 0.20
C GLY A 79 -18.82 0.33 -0.79
N ALA A 80 -19.16 0.28 -2.07
CA ALA A 80 -18.23 -0.04 -3.15
C ALA A 80 -17.15 1.02 -3.39
N THR A 81 -17.47 2.30 -3.18
CA THR A 81 -16.54 3.41 -3.41
C THR A 81 -15.36 3.36 -2.43
N PRO A 82 -15.56 3.32 -1.09
CA PRO A 82 -14.49 3.10 -0.12
C PRO A 82 -13.60 1.90 -0.41
N ALA A 83 -14.21 0.73 -0.70
CA ALA A 83 -13.45 -0.48 -1.02
C ALA A 83 -12.58 -0.29 -2.27
N SER A 84 -13.08 0.40 -3.29
CA SER A 84 -12.36 0.65 -4.54
C SER A 84 -11.20 1.64 -4.38
N VAL A 85 -11.39 2.72 -3.62
CA VAL A 85 -10.32 3.72 -3.41
C VAL A 85 -9.20 3.17 -2.52
N VAL A 86 -9.54 2.39 -1.49
CA VAL A 86 -8.54 1.71 -0.64
C VAL A 86 -7.79 0.66 -1.43
N ALA A 87 -8.49 -0.18 -2.20
CA ALA A 87 -7.84 -1.19 -3.04
C ALA A 87 -6.86 -0.57 -4.05
N LYS A 88 -7.25 0.55 -4.67
CA LYS A 88 -6.36 1.29 -5.56
C LYS A 88 -5.14 1.81 -4.80
N ALA A 89 -5.34 2.47 -3.66
CA ALA A 89 -4.24 3.04 -2.87
C ALA A 89 -3.25 1.95 -2.39
N ALA A 90 -3.75 0.77 -1.99
CA ALA A 90 -2.93 -0.36 -1.58
C ALA A 90 -2.07 -0.91 -2.73
N VAL A 91 -2.67 -1.10 -3.91
CA VAL A 91 -1.94 -1.56 -5.10
C VAL A 91 -0.94 -0.53 -5.59
N ASP A 92 -1.30 0.76 -5.61
CA ASP A 92 -0.39 1.85 -5.97
C ASP A 92 0.82 1.90 -5.01
N PHE A 93 0.58 1.74 -3.70
CA PHE A 93 1.64 1.67 -2.71
C PHE A 93 2.58 0.50 -3.01
N CYS A 94 2.05 -0.71 -3.15
CA CYS A 94 2.86 -1.89 -3.42
C CYS A 94 3.67 -1.77 -4.72
N ALA A 95 3.08 -1.19 -5.77
CA ALA A 95 3.77 -0.94 -7.03
C ALA A 95 4.87 0.13 -6.90
N ALA A 96 4.61 1.22 -6.17
CA ALA A 96 5.55 2.33 -6.02
C ALA A 96 6.75 2.00 -5.10
N TYR A 97 6.52 1.17 -4.08
CA TYR A 97 7.52 0.79 -3.08
C TYR A 97 8.02 -0.65 -3.23
N GLU A 98 7.71 -1.29 -4.36
CA GLU A 98 8.12 -2.66 -4.71
C GLU A 98 7.79 -3.71 -3.64
N VAL A 99 6.66 -3.53 -2.93
CA VAL A 99 6.20 -4.45 -1.90
C VAL A 99 5.44 -5.60 -2.57
N GLN A 100 5.97 -6.81 -2.42
CA GLN A 100 5.38 -8.01 -2.97
C GLN A 100 4.48 -8.70 -1.95
N PRO A 101 3.23 -9.06 -2.30
CA PRO A 101 2.37 -9.87 -1.45
C PRO A 101 2.83 -11.33 -1.49
N SER A 102 3.84 -11.67 -0.70
CA SER A 102 4.38 -13.04 -0.54
C SER A 102 4.03 -13.68 0.80
#